data_AF-A0A8S3BUA3-F1
#
_entry.id   AF-A0A8S3BUA3-F1
#
_cell.length_a   1.000
_cell.length_b   1.000
_cell.length_c   1.000
_cell.angle_alpha   90.00
_cell.angle_beta   90.00
_cell.angle_gamma   90.00
#
_symmetry.space_group_name_H-M   'P 1'
#
loop_
_entity.id
_entity.type
_entity.pdbx_description
1 polymer ?
#
loop_
_entity_poly.entity_id
_entity_poly.type
_entity_poly.pdbx_seq_one_letter_code
_entity_poly.pdbx_strand_id
1 'polypeptide(L)' 'MDEDAYLYYITRQKEVIIRGGANIYPNEIEKTIIEHPSVAEAQVFSIPDERYGEEICAWIKLKTDAPKCLVEDIKNF' A
#
# COMPACT_ATOMS: atom_id res chain seq x y z
N MET A 1 -21.00 12.14 5.46
CA MET A 1 -21.98 13.13 4.96
C MET A 1 -22.15 14.12 6.10
N ASP A 2 -21.86 15.39 5.85
CA ASP A 2 -22.00 16.42 6.87
C ASP A 2 -23.45 16.93 6.97
N GLU A 3 -23.67 17.93 7.84
CA GLU A 3 -24.98 18.56 8.07
C GLU A 3 -25.51 19.29 6.82
N ASP A 4 -24.63 19.67 5.91
CA ASP A 4 -24.93 20.37 4.65
C ASP A 4 -25.08 19.42 3.45
N ALA A 5 -25.17 18.10 3.70
CA ALA A 5 -25.31 17.04 2.71
C ALA A 5 -24.13 16.88 1.71
N TYR A 6 -22.94 17.35 2.07
CA TYR A 6 -21.71 17.06 1.32
C TYR A 6 -21.14 15.68 1.68
N LEU A 7 -20.74 14.96 0.64
CA LEU A 7 -20.02 13.69 0.74
C LEU A 7 -18.53 13.94 0.50
N TYR A 8 -17.69 13.47 1.42
CA TYR A 8 -16.24 13.50 1.31
C TYR A 8 -15.73 12.10 1.04
N TYR A 9 -14.79 11.99 0.10
CA TYR A 9 -13.98 10.78 -0.03
C TYR A 9 -12.97 10.75 1.10
N ILE A 10 -13.26 9.95 2.14
CA ILE A 10 -12.28 9.62 3.16
C ILE A 10 -11.41 8.52 2.56
N THR A 11 -10.13 8.85 2.33
CA THR A 11 -9.10 7.85 2.03
C THR A 11 -8.78 7.06 3.31
N ARG A 12 -7.61 6.45 3.45
CA ARG A 12 -7.30 5.63 4.63
C ARG A 12 -7.53 6.35 5.96
N GLN A 13 -8.10 5.61 6.92
CA GLN A 13 -8.33 6.11 8.29
C GLN A 13 -7.01 6.38 9.05
N LYS A 14 -5.91 5.73 8.65
CA LYS A 14 -4.54 5.97 9.12
C LYS A 14 -3.63 6.24 7.93
N GLU A 15 -2.85 7.31 7.99
CA GLU A 15 -1.88 7.68 6.94
C GLU A 15 -0.45 7.19 7.21
N VAL A 16 -0.17 6.67 8.41
CA VAL A 16 1.16 6.26 8.86
C VAL A 16 1.10 4.87 9.48
N ILE A 17 2.05 4.02 9.09
CA ILE A 17 2.37 2.74 9.73
C ILE A 17 3.53 2.98 10.69
N ILE A 18 3.43 2.49 11.92
CA ILE A 18 4.47 2.61 12.94
C ILE A 18 5.07 1.23 13.18
N ARG A 19 6.21 0.95 12.53
CA ARG A 19 6.93 -0.32 12.64
C ARG A 19 8.18 -0.15 13.49
N GLY A 20 8.21 -0.75 14.68
CA GLY A 20 9.39 -0.70 15.56
C GLY A 20 9.81 0.72 15.97
N GLY A 21 8.87 1.66 16.01
CA GLY A 21 9.12 3.08 16.30
C GLY A 21 9.48 3.94 15.08
N ALA A 22 9.54 3.37 13.87
CA ALA A 22 9.72 4.13 12.63
C ALA A 22 8.37 4.46 11.98
N ASN A 23 8.22 5.71 11.53
CA ASN A 23 7.08 6.14 10.74
C ASN A 23 7.30 5.76 9.27
N ILE A 24 6.34 5.04 8.71
CA ILE A 24 6.36 4.59 7.32
C ILE A 24 5.09 5.07 6.65
N TYR A 25 5.24 5.73 5.50
CA TYR A 25 4.13 6.27 4.72
C TYR A 25 3.74 5.28 3.60
N PRO A 26 2.60 4.58 3.72
CA PRO A 26 2.21 3.57 2.74
C PRO A 26 2.12 4.10 1.30
N ASN A 27 1.72 5.36 1.16
CA ASN A 27 1.57 6.02 -0.14
C ASN A 27 2.89 6.11 -0.91
N GLU A 28 4.04 6.20 -0.22
CA GLU A 28 5.35 6.21 -0.87
C GLU A 28 5.66 4.84 -1.47
N ILE A 29 5.43 3.78 -0.70
CA ILE A 29 5.63 2.39 -1.13
C ILE A 29 4.70 2.06 -2.31
N GLU A 30 3.45 2.48 -2.26
CA GLU A 30 2.49 2.29 -3.35
C GLU A 30 2.92 2.95 -4.64
N LYS A 31 3.37 4.21 -4.57
CA LYS A 31 3.85 4.94 -5.74
C LYS A 31 5.01 4.19 -6.39
N THR A 32 5.97 3.73 -5.59
CA THR A 32 7.09 2.91 -6.09
C THR A 32 6.60 1.62 -6.74
N ILE A 33 5.70 0.87 -6.11
CA ILE A 33 5.20 -0.39 -6.67
C ILE A 33 4.39 -0.15 -7.96
N ILE A 34 3.60 0.93 -8.04
CA ILE A 34 2.80 1.29 -9.22
C ILE A 34 3.68 1.67 -10.43
N GLU A 35 4.89 2.16 -10.21
CA GLU A 35 5.84 2.46 -11.29
C GLU A 35 6.34 1.20 -12.00
N HIS A 36 6.22 0.01 -11.38
CA HIS A 36 6.61 -1.25 -12.00
C HIS A 36 5.72 -1.56 -13.22
N PRO A 37 6.30 -1.89 -14.40
CA PRO A 37 5.56 -2.00 -15.66
C PRO A 37 4.46 -3.06 -15.65
N SER A 38 4.62 -4.12 -14.85
CA SER A 38 3.62 -5.20 -14.72
C SER A 38 2.51 -4.93 -13.70
N VAL A 39 2.57 -3.86 -12.91
CA VAL A 39 1.59 -3.56 -11.85
C VAL A 39 0.46 -2.67 -12.39
N ALA A 40 -0.79 -3.08 -12.13
CA ALA A 40 -1.97 -2.29 -12.44
C ALA A 40 -2.40 -1.42 -11.25
N GLU A 41 -2.43 -2.01 -10.05
CA GLU A 41 -2.83 -1.34 -8.81
C GLU A 41 -2.00 -1.90 -7.64
N ALA A 42 -1.70 -1.06 -6.65
CA ALA A 42 -1.05 -1.46 -5.41
C ALA A 42 -1.75 -0.80 -4.21
N GLN A 43 -1.86 -1.54 -3.10
CA GLN A 43 -2.38 -1.05 -1.83
C GLN A 43 -1.52 -1.60 -0.69
N VAL A 44 -0.97 -0.71 0.12
CA VAL A 44 -0.09 -1.02 1.25
C VAL A 44 -0.79 -0.70 2.58
N PHE A 45 -0.82 -1.64 3.51
CA PHE A 45 -1.47 -1.47 4.81
C PHE A 45 -0.68 -2.18 5.90
N SER A 46 -0.94 -1.82 7.16
CA SER A 46 -0.37 -2.52 8.31
C SER A 46 -1.19 -3.73 8.73
N ILE A 47 -0.48 -4.76 9.19
CA ILE A 47 -1.04 -5.88 9.94
C ILE A 47 -0.38 -5.93 11.33
N PRO A 48 -1.06 -6.46 12.36
CA PRO A 48 -0.46 -6.63 13.67
C PRO A 48 0.78 -7.54 13.61
N ASP A 49 1.84 -7.17 14.33
CA ASP A 49 3.08 -7.93 14.43
C ASP A 49 3.58 -7.98 15.88
N GLU A 50 4.01 -9.16 16.34
CA GLU A 50 4.42 -9.37 17.74
C GLU A 50 5.74 -8.68 18.09
N ARG A 51 6.62 -8.43 17.12
CA ARG A 51 7.97 -7.91 17.34
C ARG A 51 8.03 -6.39 17.17
N TYR A 52 7.35 -5.87 16.16
CA TYR A 52 7.43 -4.48 15.73
C TYR A 52 6.13 -3.71 15.92
N GLY A 53 5.07 -4.35 16.42
CA GLY A 53 3.74 -3.79 16.60
C GLY A 53 2.92 -3.81 15.32
N GLU A 54 3.46 -3.24 14.25
CA GLU A 54 2.88 -3.28 12.91
C GLU A 54 3.90 -3.81 11.88
N GLU A 55 3.46 -4.66 10.97
CA GLU A 55 4.22 -5.12 9.80
C GLU A 55 3.54 -4.62 8.51
N ILE A 56 4.33 -4.40 7.46
CA ILE A 56 3.83 -3.84 6.20
C ILE A 56 3.37 -4.97 5.29
N CYS A 57 2.14 -4.87 4.79
CA CYS A 57 1.60 -5.75 3.78
C CYS A 57 1.28 -4.97 2.51
N ALA A 58 1.67 -5.51 1.35
CA ALA A 58 1.34 -4.94 0.04
C ALA A 58 0.44 -5.92 -0.72
N TRP A 59 -0.74 -5.45 -1.12
CA TRP A 59 -1.63 -6.13 -2.05
C TRP A 59 -1.44 -5.55 -3.45
N ILE A 60 -1.14 -6.42 -4.41
CA ILE A 60 -0.73 -6.01 -5.76
C ILE A 60 -1.59 -6.71 -6.79
N LYS A 61 -2.17 -5.93 -7.69
CA LYS A 61 -2.89 -6.41 -8.87
C LYS A 61 -1.99 -6.23 -10.08
N LEU A 62 -1.70 -7.31 -10.78
CA LEU A 62 -0.93 -7.28 -12.02
C LEU A 62 -1.82 -6.88 -13.20
N LYS A 63 -1.20 -6.29 -14.23
CA LYS A 63 -1.87 -6.05 -15.52
C LYS A 63 -2.15 -7.39 -16.21
N THR A 64 -3.28 -7.48 -16.90
CA THR A 64 -3.70 -8.68 -17.63
C THR A 64 -2.87 -8.94 -18.90
N ASP A 65 -2.22 -7.91 -19.43
CA ASP A 65 -1.43 -7.90 -20.66
C ASP A 65 0.08 -7.69 -20.42
N ALA A 66 0.54 -7.83 -19.18
CA ALA A 66 1.96 -7.68 -18.82
C ALA A 66 2.71 -9.02 -18.81
N PRO A 67 4.07 -8.98 -18.93
CA PRO A 67 4.91 -10.13 -18.68
C PRO A 67 4.66 -10.73 -17.29
N LYS A 68 4.87 -12.05 -17.17
CA LYS A 68 4.80 -12.76 -15.89
C LYS A 68 5.69 -12.05 -14.87
N CYS A 69 5.10 -11.66 -13.75
CA CYS A 69 5.76 -10.98 -12.65
C CYS A 69 5.61 -11.83 -11.39
N LEU A 70 6.72 -12.12 -10.75
CA LEU A 70 6.82 -12.86 -9.50
C LEU A 70 7.03 -11.89 -8.33
N VAL A 71 6.83 -12.40 -7.11
CA VAL A 71 7.02 -11.62 -5.89
C VAL A 71 8.45 -11.07 -5.78
N GLU A 72 9.44 -11.82 -6.25
CA GLU A 72 10.85 -11.41 -6.22
C GLU A 72 11.12 -10.21 -7.15
N ASP A 73 10.45 -10.14 -8.29
CA ASP A 73 10.60 -9.02 -9.24
C ASP A 73 10.17 -7.71 -8.59
N ILE A 74 9.09 -7.74 -7.80
CA ILE A 74 8.61 -6.56 -7.07
C ILE A 74 9.52 -6.24 -5.87
N LYS A 75 10.02 -7.25 -5.16
CA LYS A 75 10.88 -7.04 -3.98
C LYS A 75 12.24 -6.44 -4.32
N ASN A 76 12.71 -6.65 -5.55
CA ASN A 76 14.02 -6.19 -6.03
C ASN A 76 13.94 -4.91 -6.88
N PHE A 77 12.74 -4.37 -7.09
CA PHE A 77 12.51 -3.13 -7.82
C PHE A 77 12.75 -1.91 -6.93
#